data_AF-A0A535SVQ0-F1
#
_entry.id   AF-A0A535SVQ0-F1
#
_cell.length_a   1.000
_cell.length_b   1.000
_cell.length_c   1.000
_cell.angle_alpha   90.00
_cell.angle_beta   90.00
_cell.angle_gamma   90.00
#
_symmetry.space_group_name_H-M   'P 1'
#
loop_
_entity.id
_entity.type
_entity.pdbx_description
1 polymer ?
#
loop_
_entity_poly.entity_id
_entity_poly.type
_entity_poly.pdbx_seq_one_letter_code
_entity_poly.pdbx_strand_id
1 'polypeptide(L)' 'MIAAIDLENTYSCGVYSKRPVVIVRGSGALLWDADGHEYIDCTAGY' A
#
# COMPACT_ATOMS: atom_id res chain seq x y z
N MET A 1 -7.07 8.17 9.82
CA MET A 1 -7.05 6.70 9.97
C MET A 1 -7.49 6.13 8.65
N ILE A 2 -6.58 5.47 7.92
CA ILE A 2 -6.90 4.89 6.62
C ILE A 2 -7.60 3.56 6.90
N ALA A 3 -8.93 3.52 6.75
CA ALA A 3 -9.77 2.38 7.11
C ALA A 3 -9.29 1.03 6.52
N ALA A 4 -8.61 1.04 5.37
CA ALA A 4 -8.05 -0.16 4.75
C ALA A 4 -6.96 -0.82 5.61
N ILE A 5 -6.08 -0.05 6.25
CA ILE A 5 -5.01 -0.59 7.12
C ILE A 5 -5.62 -1.26 8.34
N ASP A 6 -6.62 -0.63 8.96
CA ASP A 6 -7.27 -1.17 10.16
C ASP A 6 -8.03 -2.47 9.86
N LEU A 7 -8.76 -2.52 8.74
CA LEU A 7 -9.43 -3.74 8.28
C LEU A 7 -8.41 -4.85 7.98
N GLU A 8 -7.33 -4.53 7.28
CA GLU A 8 -6.32 -5.51 6.92
C GLU A 8 -5.59 -6.06 8.15
N ASN A 9 -5.26 -5.22 9.13
CA ASN A 9 -4.66 -5.64 10.39
C ASN A 9 -5.60 -6.53 11.21
N THR A 10 -6.92 -6.28 11.13
CA THR A 10 -7.93 -7.06 11.87
C THR A 10 -8.16 -8.43 11.24
N TYR A 11 -8.20 -8.50 9.91
CA TYR A 11 -8.70 -9.68 9.19
C TYR A 11 -7.63 -10.47 8.41
N SER A 12 -6.41 -9.96 8.24
CA SER A 12 -5.34 -10.70 7.56
C SER A 12 -4.57 -11.63 8.50
N CYS A 13 -3.84 -12.59 7.93
CA CYS A 13 -3.09 -13.61 8.70
C CYS A 13 -1.95 -13.04 9.59
N GLY A 14 -1.58 -11.76 9.45
CA GLY A 14 -0.54 -11.13 10.26
C GLY A 14 0.90 -11.63 10.00
N VAL A 15 1.14 -12.41 8.95
CA VAL A 15 2.46 -13.00 8.63
C VAL A 15 3.36 -12.12 7.76
N TYR A 16 2.83 -11.01 7.24
CA TYR A 16 3.57 -10.06 6.42
C TYR A 16 3.73 -8.73 7.16
N SER A 17 4.98 -8.25 7.25
CA SER A 17 5.27 -6.87 7.67
C SER A 17 4.92 -5.92 6.54
N LYS A 18 3.88 -5.10 6.74
CA LYS A 18 3.38 -4.16 5.74
C LYS A 18 3.84 -2.75 6.06
N ARG A 19 4.12 -1.97 5.01
CA ARG A 19 4.37 -0.52 5.13
C ARG A 19 3.04 0.19 5.42
N PRO A 20 3.00 1.26 6.23
CA PRO A 20 1.78 1.99 6.54
C PRO A 20 1.38 2.93 5.38
N VAL A 21 1.26 2.38 4.17
CA VAL A 21 0.89 3.10 2.94
C VAL A 21 -0.10 2.24 2.15
N VAL A 22 -1.14 2.87 1.61
CA VAL A 22 -2.16 2.18 0.81
C VAL A 22 -2.04 2.65 -0.63
N ILE A 23 -1.46 1.80 -1.47
CA ILE A 23 -1.35 2.06 -2.91
C ILE A 23 -2.67 1.70 -3.60
N VAL A 24 -3.25 2.66 -4.32
CA VAL A 24 -4.57 2.51 -4.98
C VAL A 24 -4.49 2.50 -6.51
N ARG A 25 -3.36 2.91 -7.08
CA ARG A 25 -3.11 2.93 -8.53
C ARG A 25 -1.64 2.72 -8.84
N GLY A 26 -1.35 2.03 -9.95
CA GLY A 26 -0.02 1.95 -10.55
C GLY A 26 -0.05 2.22 -12.06
N SER A 27 1.05 2.75 -12.59
CA SER A 27 1.26 2.99 -14.03
C SER A 27 2.75 3.05 -14.34
N GLY A 28 3.27 2.04 -15.06
CA GLY A 28 4.71 1.90 -15.24
C GLY A 28 5.41 1.75 -13.89
N ALA A 29 6.43 2.58 -13.64
CA ALA A 29 7.16 2.61 -12.37
C ALA A 29 6.55 3.59 -11.34
N LEU A 30 5.37 4.16 -11.59
CA LEU A 30 4.72 5.11 -10.68
C LEU A 30 3.57 4.45 -9.92
N LEU A 31 3.46 4.77 -8.64
CA LEU A 31 2.39 4.37 -7.74
C LEU A 31 1.74 5.61 -7.12
N TRP A 32 0.44 5.55 -6.87
CA TRP A 32 -0.27 6.57 -6.12
C TRP A 32 -0.91 5.97 -4.87
N ASP A 33 -0.73 6.63 -3.73
CA ASP A 33 -1.44 6.28 -2.51
C ASP A 33 -2.88 6.83 -2.50
N ALA A 34 -3.64 6.46 -1.46
CA ALA A 34 -5.01 6.90 -1.26
C ALA A 34 -5.16 8.41 -1.02
N ASP A 35 -4.10 9.11 -0.61
CA ASP A 35 -4.07 10.56 -0.40
C ASP A 35 -3.65 11.32 -1.67
N GLY A 36 -3.25 10.61 -2.72
CA GLY A 36 -2.84 11.16 -4.01
C GLY A 36 -1.34 11.42 -4.15
N HIS A 37 -0.51 11.02 -3.19
CA HIS A 37 0.95 11.13 -3.32
C HIS A 37 1.48 10.14 -4.34
N GLU A 38 2.43 10.60 -5.15
CA GLU A 38 3.10 9.80 -6.17
C GLU A 38 4.45 9.26 -5.66
N TYR A 39 4.73 8.00 -5.98
CA TYR A 39 5.94 7.29 -5.61
C TYR A 39 6.54 6.57 -6.81
N ILE A 40 7.87 6.42 -6.81
CA ILE A 40 8.56 5.50 -7.73
C ILE A 40 8.56 4.10 -7.09
N ASP A 41 8.10 3.09 -7.83
CA ASP A 41 8.19 1.69 -7.43
C ASP A 41 9.62 1.17 -7.57
N CYS A 42 10.31 1.10 -6.43
CA CYS A 42 11.65 0.51 -6.33
C CYS A 42 11.63 -0.95 -5.83
N THR A 43 10.46 -1.53 -5.56
CA THR A 43 10.35 -2.94 -5.13
C THR A 43 9.96 -3.85 -6.28
N ALA A 44 9.32 -3.31 -7.33
CA ALA A 44 8.92 -4.02 -8.53
C ALA A 44 8.10 -5.30 -8.24
N GLY A 45 7.25 -5.25 -7.21
CA GLY A 45 6.40 -6.37 -6.80
C GLY A 45 7.07 -7.48 -5.98
N TYR A 46 8.25 -7.24 -5.40
CA TYR A 46 8.88 -8.12 -4.40
C TYR A 46 8.16 -8.10 -3.05
#